data_AF-A0A3B9EHK4-F1
#
_entry.id   AF-A0A3B9EHK4-F1
#
_cell.length_a   1.000
_cell.length_b   1.000
_cell.length_c   1.000
_cell.angle_alpha   90.00
_cell.angle_beta   90.00
_cell.angle_gamma   90.00
#
_symmetry.space_group_name_H-M   'P 1'
#
loop_
_entity.id
_entity.type
_entity.pdbx_description
1 polymer ?
#
loop_
_entity_poly.entity_id
_entity_poly.type
_entity_poly.pdbx_seq_one_letter_code
_entity_poly.pdbx_strand_id
1 'polypeptide(L)'
;MTCVGLKARLQQRLDPVSAWSPERAAVRSDYDLNPDFSRPKVKLRPAAVLIPIIAREDGPSVLLTRRSDSLASHTGQIAFAGGRLDLGETALDAALREAWEE
;
A
#
# COMPACT_ATOMS: atom_id res chain seq x y z
N MET A 1 2.92 7.31 -22.19
CA MET A 1 1.51 7.25 -21.71
C MET A 1 1.21 8.56 -20.99
N THR A 2 0.12 9.26 -21.28
CA THR A 2 -0.19 10.54 -20.62
C THR A 2 -0.68 10.32 -19.18
N CYS A 3 -0.53 11.33 -18.30
CA CYS A 3 -1.08 11.29 -16.94
C CYS A 3 -2.58 10.99 -16.94
N VAL A 4 -3.33 11.57 -17.89
CA VAL A 4 -4.77 11.36 -18.04
C VAL A 4 -5.08 9.91 -18.40
N GLY A 5 -4.36 9.33 -19.35
CA GLY A 5 -4.55 7.92 -19.74
C GLY A 5 -4.19 6.95 -18.61
N LEU A 6 -3.13 7.25 -17.86
CA LEU A 6 -2.75 6.47 -16.68
C LEU A 6 -3.85 6.53 -15.60
N LYS A 7 -4.34 7.72 -15.27
CA LYS A 7 -5.40 7.91 -14.28
C LYS A 7 -6.66 7.12 -14.67
N ALA A 8 -7.11 7.24 -15.92
CA ALA A 8 -8.29 6.52 -16.39
C ALA A 8 -8.12 5.00 -16.27
N ARG A 9 -6.94 4.47 -16.62
CA ARG A 9 -6.63 3.03 -16.48
C ARG A 9 -6.65 2.58 -15.02
N LEU A 10 -6.10 3.37 -14.11
CA LEU A 10 -6.09 3.04 -12.68
C LEU A 10 -7.51 3.03 -12.11
N GLN A 11 -8.33 4.02 -12.45
CA GLN A 11 -9.73 4.10 -12.01
C GLN A 11 -10.59 2.92 -12.50
N GLN A 12 -10.26 2.33 -13.65
CA GLN A 12 -10.95 1.14 -14.18
C GLN A 12 -10.50 -0.17 -13.53
N ARG A 13 -9.33 -0.20 -12.89
CA ARG A 13 -8.68 -1.44 -12.46
C ARG A 13 -8.55 -1.57 -10.95
N LEU A 14 -8.57 -0.46 -10.22
CA LEU A 14 -8.43 -0.42 -8.78
C LEU A 14 -9.77 -0.14 -8.13
N ASP A 15 -10.02 -0.82 -7.02
CA ASP A 15 -11.14 -0.48 -6.15
C ASP A 15 -10.96 0.95 -5.58
N PRO A 16 -12.05 1.71 -5.40
CA PRO A 16 -11.96 3.01 -4.76
C PRO A 16 -11.48 2.84 -3.32
N VAL A 17 -10.58 3.73 -2.87
CA VAL A 17 -10.01 3.69 -1.52
C VAL A 17 -11.08 3.71 -0.42
N SER A 18 -12.20 4.40 -0.67
CA SER A 18 -13.34 4.47 0.24
C SER A 18 -14.13 3.16 0.37
N ALA A 19 -13.91 2.18 -0.50
CA ALA A 19 -14.54 0.86 -0.39
C ALA A 19 -13.74 -0.12 0.47
N TRP A 20 -12.58 0.27 0.97
CA TRP A 20 -11.80 -0.53 1.91
C TRP A 20 -12.23 -0.28 3.37
N SER A 21 -12.26 -1.32 4.19
CA SER A 21 -12.44 -1.22 5.64
C SER A 21 -11.56 -2.27 6.35
N PRO A 22 -11.13 -2.02 7.61
CA PRO A 22 -10.30 -2.95 8.35
C PRO A 22 -11.02 -4.26 8.73
N GLU A 23 -12.35 -4.26 8.76
CA GLU A 23 -13.19 -5.44 9.03
C GLU A 23 -13.42 -6.29 7.77
N ARG A 24 -13.15 -5.74 6.59
CA ARG A 24 -13.39 -6.43 5.33
C ARG A 24 -12.36 -7.53 5.13
N ALA A 25 -12.82 -8.76 4.91
CA ALA A 25 -11.94 -9.86 4.53
C ALA A 25 -11.28 -9.56 3.17
N ALA A 26 -9.97 -9.81 3.08
CA ALA A 26 -9.24 -9.67 1.83
C ALA A 26 -9.82 -10.63 0.78
N VAL A 27 -10.27 -10.10 -0.35
CA VAL A 27 -10.79 -10.88 -1.50
C VAL A 27 -9.66 -11.65 -2.19
N ARG A 28 -8.46 -11.07 -2.17
CA ARG A 28 -7.23 -11.63 -2.72
C ARG A 28 -6.07 -11.37 -1.76
N SER A 29 -5.08 -12.26 -1.75
CA SER A 29 -3.85 -12.15 -0.98
C SER A 29 -2.73 -12.97 -1.60
N ASP A 30 -1.50 -12.79 -1.12
CA ASP A 30 -0.33 -13.58 -1.52
C ASP A 30 -0.53 -15.10 -1.35
N TYR A 31 -1.40 -15.53 -0.43
CA TYR A 31 -1.74 -16.94 -0.25
C TYR A 31 -2.51 -17.54 -1.43
N ASP A 32 -3.13 -16.72 -2.29
CA ASP A 32 -3.78 -17.23 -3.51
C ASP A 32 -2.75 -17.65 -4.57
N LEU A 33 -1.56 -17.04 -4.54
CA LEU A 33 -0.44 -17.37 -5.42
C LEU A 33 0.50 -18.42 -4.79
N ASN A 34 0.37 -18.66 -3.48
CA ASN A 34 1.23 -19.55 -2.72
C ASN A 34 0.36 -20.54 -1.91
N PRO A 35 -0.23 -21.57 -2.56
CA PRO A 35 -1.22 -22.44 -1.92
C PRO A 35 -0.65 -23.28 -0.76
N ASP A 36 0.66 -23.52 -0.76
CA ASP A 36 1.36 -24.26 0.29
C ASP A 36 1.57 -23.41 1.56
N PHE A 37 1.29 -22.11 1.51
CA PHE A 37 1.50 -21.21 2.65
C PHE A 37 0.28 -21.22 3.57
N SER A 38 0.50 -21.45 4.85
CA SER A 38 -0.57 -21.40 5.85
C SER A 38 -0.94 -19.95 6.19
N ARG A 39 -2.21 -19.58 6.03
CA ARG A 39 -2.70 -18.28 6.51
C ARG A 39 -2.62 -18.22 8.04
N PRO A 40 -1.94 -17.21 8.62
CA PRO A 40 -1.91 -17.04 10.06
C PRO A 40 -3.33 -16.79 10.58
N LYS A 41 -3.71 -17.51 11.65
CA LYS A 41 -5.02 -17.37 12.31
C LYS A 41 -5.04 -16.24 13.36
N VAL A 42 -4.07 -15.33 13.31
CA VAL A 42 -4.00 -14.21 14.25
C VAL A 42 -4.81 -13.03 13.71
N LYS A 43 -5.30 -12.20 14.62
CA LYS A 43 -5.90 -10.92 14.26
C LYS A 43 -4.82 -10.01 13.70
N LEU A 44 -4.94 -9.67 12.41
CA LEU A 44 -4.01 -8.75 11.75
C LEU A 44 -4.26 -7.32 12.23
N ARG A 45 -3.20 -6.51 12.25
CA ARG A 45 -3.29 -5.07 12.50
C ARG A 45 -3.47 -4.37 11.16
N PRO A 46 -4.51 -3.55 10.98
CA PRO A 46 -4.68 -2.80 9.76
C PRO A 46 -3.52 -1.84 9.52
N ALA A 47 -3.09 -1.74 8.27
CA ALA A 47 -2.03 -0.85 7.81
C ALA A 47 -2.35 -0.38 6.39
N ALA A 48 -1.80 0.76 5.99
CA ALA A 48 -1.94 1.30 4.66
C ALA A 48 -0.59 1.79 4.14
N VAL A 49 -0.39 1.66 2.83
CA VAL A 49 0.80 2.13 2.12
C VAL A 49 0.40 3.03 0.95
N LEU A 50 1.20 4.05 0.68
CA LEU A 50 1.06 4.89 -0.49
C LEU A 50 1.93 4.32 -1.63
N ILE A 51 1.29 3.97 -2.76
CA ILE A 51 2.00 3.57 -3.99
C ILE A 51 1.95 4.74 -4.97
N PRO A 52 2.96 5.62 -4.99
CA PRO A 52 3.00 6.75 -5.90
C PRO A 52 3.33 6.28 -7.32
N ILE A 53 2.36 6.40 -8.24
CA ILE A 53 2.58 6.08 -9.66
C ILE A 53 2.88 7.37 -10.41
N ILE A 54 4.13 7.52 -10.81
CA ILE A 54 4.69 8.72 -11.46
C ILE A 54 4.74 8.47 -12.96
N ALA A 55 3.99 9.26 -13.74
CA ALA A 55 4.06 9.22 -15.19
C ALA A 55 5.38 9.84 -15.67
N ARG A 56 6.10 9.14 -16.54
CA ARG A 56 7.31 9.64 -17.24
C ARG A 56 7.20 9.36 -18.74
N GLU A 57 8.11 9.95 -19.51
CA GLU A 57 8.18 9.78 -20.97
C GLU A 57 8.36 8.31 -21.35
N ASP A 58 9.30 7.62 -20.71
CA ASP A 58 9.63 6.20 -20.96
C ASP A 58 8.62 5.21 -20.34
N GLY A 59 7.68 5.69 -19.54
CA GLY A 59 6.68 4.85 -18.86
C GLY A 59 6.40 5.26 -17.41
N PRO A 60 5.39 4.63 -16.78
CA PRO A 60 5.11 4.87 -15.38
C PRO A 60 6.20 4.25 -14.51
N SER A 61 6.58 4.94 -13.44
CA SER A 61 7.48 4.46 -12.41
C SER A 61 6.83 4.56 -11.04
N VAL A 62 7.36 3.83 -10.06
CA VAL A 62 6.98 3.99 -8.66
C VAL A 62 8.15 4.53 -7.83
N LEU A 63 7.85 5.32 -6.81
CA LEU A 63 8.83 5.72 -5.80
C LEU A 63 8.80 4.71 -4.66
N LEU A 64 9.99 4.28 -4.22
CA LEU A 64 10.21 3.40 -3.08
C LEU A 64 11.13 4.12 -2.09
N THR A 65 10.93 3.90 -0.80
CA THR A 65 11.80 4.39 0.26
C THR A 65 12.74 3.27 0.72
N ARG A 66 13.94 3.65 1.16
CA ARG A 66 14.81 2.75 1.94
C ARG A 66 14.59 3.10 3.40
N ARG A 67 13.99 2.19 4.17
CA ARG A 67 13.68 2.42 5.58
C ARG A 67 14.96 2.74 6.34
N SER A 68 14.90 3.76 7.21
CA SER A 68 16.03 4.17 8.05
C SER A 68 16.63 2.97 8.79
N ASP A 69 17.96 2.97 8.92
CA ASP A 69 18.71 1.95 9.64
C ASP A 69 18.43 1.99 11.15
N SER A 70 17.78 3.06 11.66
CA SER A 70 17.44 3.26 13.07
C SER A 70 16.08 2.70 13.51
N LEU A 71 15.29 2.12 12.61
CA LEU A 71 13.95 1.61 12.93
C LEU A 71 14.02 0.28 13.70
N ALA A 72 13.11 0.07 14.66
CA ALA A 72 13.06 -1.14 15.49
C ALA A 72 12.70 -2.43 14.71
N SER A 73 12.22 -2.30 13.47
CA SER A 73 11.87 -3.42 12.59
C SER A 73 12.06 -3.02 11.12
N HIS A 74 12.33 -4.01 10.27
CA HIS A 74 12.43 -3.85 8.81
C HIS A 74 13.51 -2.84 8.35
N THR A 75 14.64 -2.77 9.05
CA THR A 75 15.75 -1.87 8.72
C THR A 75 16.32 -2.13 7.33
N GLY A 76 16.63 -1.06 6.59
CA GLY A 76 17.24 -1.14 5.26
C GLY A 76 16.36 -1.74 4.16
N GLN A 77 15.13 -2.15 4.47
CA GLN A 77 14.22 -2.72 3.48
C GLN A 77 13.74 -1.63 2.50
N ILE A 78 13.61 -2.03 1.24
CA ILE A 78 12.96 -1.23 0.21
C ILE A 78 11.46 -1.43 0.35
N ALA A 79 10.74 -0.35 0.59
CA ALA A 79 9.31 -0.37 0.87
C ALA A 79 8.59 0.80 0.22
N PHE A 80 7.27 0.71 0.16
CA PHE A 80 6.44 1.90 0.00
C PHE A 80 6.30 2.59 1.35
N ALA A 81 6.14 3.92 1.32
CA ALA A 81 5.81 4.67 2.53
C ALA A 81 4.46 4.22 3.06
N GLY A 82 4.37 4.03 4.37
CA GLY A 82 3.17 3.52 4.99
C GLY A 82 3.40 2.89 6.35
N GLY A 83 2.29 2.61 7.01
CA GLY A 83 2.31 2.17 8.39
C GLY A 83 0.94 1.79 8.91
N ARG A 84 0.86 1.66 10.23
CA ARG A 84 -0.35 1.18 10.90
C ARG A 84 -1.40 2.30 10.89
N LEU A 85 -2.67 1.89 10.83
CA LEU A 85 -3.77 2.82 11.07
C LEU A 85 -3.84 3.15 12.57
N ASP A 86 -4.01 4.43 12.87
CA ASP A 86 -4.41 4.90 14.20
C ASP A 86 -5.93 4.84 14.37
N LEU A 87 -6.39 4.97 15.62
CA LEU A 87 -7.81 4.86 15.95
C LEU A 87 -8.62 5.96 15.25
N GLY A 88 -9.55 5.54 14.38
CA GLY A 88 -10.43 6.44 13.64
C GLY A 88 -9.90 6.89 12.28
N GLU A 89 -8.69 6.48 11.89
CA GLU A 89 -8.15 6.77 10.56
C GLU A 89 -8.79 5.90 9.48
N THR A 90 -8.98 6.48 8.29
CA THR A 90 -9.16 5.70 7.06
C THR A 90 -7.81 5.22 6.53
N ALA A 91 -7.82 4.26 5.60
CA ALA A 91 -6.59 3.85 4.92
C ALA A 91 -5.90 5.01 4.16
N LEU A 92 -6.67 5.98 3.68
CA LEU A 92 -6.12 7.16 3.01
C LEU A 92 -5.37 8.05 4.00
N ASP A 93 -5.98 8.31 5.17
CA ASP A 93 -5.39 9.16 6.21
C ASP A 93 -4.05 8.57 6.68
N ALA A 94 -4.03 7.28 7.01
CA ALA A 94 -2.82 6.59 7.46
C ALA A 94 -1.72 6.60 6.39
N ALA A 95 -2.05 6.28 5.13
CA ALA A 95 -1.05 6.25 4.05
C ALA A 95 -0.45 7.64 3.77
N LEU A 96 -1.27 8.71 3.82
CA LEU A 96 -0.77 10.07 3.63
C LEU A 96 0.05 10.55 4.83
N ARG A 97 -0.40 10.30 6.06
CA ARG A 97 0.35 10.65 7.27
C ARG A 97 1.74 10.01 7.26
N GLU A 98 1.81 8.70 7.04
CA GLU A 98 3.09 7.97 7.02
C GLU A 98 3.99 8.44 5.87
N ALA A 99 3.43 8.77 4.71
CA ALA A 99 4.19 9.35 3.60
C ALA A 99 4.70 10.78 3.85
N TRP A 100 4.10 11.51 4.79
CA TRP A 100 4.60 12.81 5.26
C TRP A 100 5.68 12.67 6.34
N GLU A 101 5.65 11.58 7.11
CA GLU A 101 6.61 11.30 8.19
C GLU A 101 7.93 10.71 7.68
N GLU A 102 7.89 9.92 6.60
CA GLU A 102 9.07 9.29 5.93
C GLU A 102 9.73 10.18 4.87
#